data_AF-A0A2N1QQV1-F1
#
_entry.id   AF-A0A2N1QQV1-F1
#
_cell.length_a   1.000
_cell.length_b   1.000
_cell.length_c   1.000
_cell.angle_alpha   90.00
_cell.angle_beta   90.00
_cell.angle_gamma   90.00
#
_symmetry.space_group_name_H-M   'P 1'
#
loop_
_entity.id
_entity.type
_entity.pdbx_description
1 polymer ?
#
loop_
_entity_poly.entity_id
_entity_poly.type
_entity_poly.pdbx_seq_one_letter_code
_entity_poly.pdbx_strand_id
1 'polypeptide(L)'
;MIFELMSKGNLAQLPDEMCVVGLPETPSPRVLLLLPYNRYLLGTVSLKTYEHWRLGKLGSEESEELILYDDKPKTITLGEVETITIAKEVVDRLKSCLRNQMPPPGEHLPAMLILRGLLKEDALFQDEDYLKNENAMQESLDKDAPARMAYWAIRFALSRNDYEGVSRIKTWLKIAPDVFEGTLQTPRIWFSLMDLPGRKDIEEMESLAFSVDDLQRMNSQSSRPVVLYSKAGYLILSDFGSDDAAFRIWLYLPIPLWNEMREKRKLSIREIVMATWGYLDGLAADTERSSFGLLASMTGRSGIGKATQGFS
;
A
#
# COMPACT_ATOMS: atom_id res chain seq x y z
N MET A 1 -0.94 19.25 10.06
CA MET A 1 0.43 19.23 10.61
C MET A 1 1.32 20.24 9.89
N ILE A 2 2.21 20.91 10.62
CA ILE A 2 3.14 21.91 10.06
C ILE A 2 4.59 21.50 10.40
N PHE A 3 5.48 21.61 9.42
CA PHE A 3 6.91 21.33 9.54
C PHE A 3 7.76 22.44 8.93
N GLU A 4 9.01 22.53 9.36
CA GLU A 4 10.05 23.37 8.76
C GLU A 4 11.26 22.52 8.37
N LEU A 5 11.77 22.74 7.15
CA LEU A 5 13.01 22.14 6.68
C LEU A 5 14.20 22.96 7.18
N MET A 6 14.95 22.40 8.12
CA MET A 6 16.13 23.03 8.70
C MET A 6 17.30 23.01 7.71
N SER A 7 18.25 23.93 7.87
CA SER A 7 19.45 24.07 7.01
C SER A 7 20.32 22.80 6.91
N LYS A 8 20.25 21.91 7.89
CA LYS A 8 20.95 20.60 7.89
C LYS A 8 20.16 19.48 7.20
N GLY A 9 19.01 19.77 6.61
CA GLY A 9 18.10 18.79 6.01
C GLY A 9 17.16 18.09 6.99
N ASN A 10 17.22 18.44 8.29
CA ASN A 10 16.35 17.87 9.31
C ASN A 10 14.96 18.50 9.29
N LEU A 11 13.95 17.71 9.67
CA LEU A 11 12.57 18.17 9.77
C LEU A 11 12.23 18.56 11.21
N ALA A 12 11.83 19.82 11.43
CA ALA A 12 11.30 20.29 12.71
C ALA A 12 9.76 20.36 12.64
N GLN A 13 9.07 19.79 13.64
CA GLN A 13 7.62 19.92 13.74
C GLN A 13 7.27 21.22 14.44
N LEU A 14 6.37 22.00 13.85
CA LEU A 14 5.86 23.24 14.39
C LEU A 14 4.46 23.02 15.01
N PRO A 15 3.98 23.94 15.88
CA PRO A 15 2.63 23.87 16.42
C PRO A 15 1.57 23.87 15.31
N ASP A 16 0.61 22.95 15.38
CA ASP A 16 -0.41 22.78 14.32
C ASP A 16 -1.36 23.99 14.18
N GLU A 17 -1.53 24.76 15.25
CA GLU A 17 -2.34 25.98 15.31
C GLU A 17 -1.59 27.24 14.84
N MET A 18 -0.32 27.10 14.44
CA MET A 18 0.48 28.24 14.00
C MET A 18 -0.15 28.90 12.76
N CYS A 19 -0.44 30.19 12.87
CA CYS A 19 -0.89 30.99 11.74
C CYS A 19 0.29 31.30 10.82
N VAL A 20 0.30 30.71 9.62
CA VAL A 20 1.30 30.99 8.59
C VAL A 20 0.74 32.04 7.63
N VAL A 21 1.26 33.26 7.74
CA VAL A 21 0.83 34.39 6.91
C VAL A 21 1.15 34.12 5.43
N GLY A 22 0.17 34.34 4.55
CA GLY A 22 0.33 34.18 3.10
C GLY A 22 0.19 32.75 2.58
N LEU A 23 -0.31 31.82 3.41
CA LEU A 23 -0.71 30.48 2.98
C LEU A 23 -2.17 30.50 2.48
N PRO A 24 -2.53 29.83 1.37
CA PRO A 24 -3.92 29.70 0.96
C PRO A 24 -4.76 28.92 1.99
N GLU A 25 -6.02 29.34 2.16
CA GLU A 25 -6.97 28.60 3.00
C GLU A 25 -7.23 27.22 2.40
N THR A 26 -6.83 26.19 3.14
CA THR A 26 -6.93 24.79 2.71
C THR A 26 -7.55 23.95 3.81
N PRO A 27 -8.59 23.15 3.49
CA PRO A 27 -9.26 22.32 4.48
C PRO A 27 -8.33 21.21 4.99
N SER A 28 -8.67 20.65 6.15
CA SER A 28 -8.03 19.44 6.65
C SER A 28 -8.62 18.20 5.94
N PRO A 29 -7.84 17.11 5.77
CA PRO A 29 -6.46 16.89 6.24
C PRO A 29 -5.40 17.62 5.39
N ARG A 30 -4.34 18.11 6.05
CA ARG A 30 -3.23 18.81 5.40
C ARG A 30 -1.89 18.60 6.10
N VAL A 31 -0.82 18.57 5.32
CA VAL A 31 0.57 18.59 5.79
C VAL A 31 1.29 19.74 5.11
N LEU A 32 1.86 20.66 5.88
CA LEU A 32 2.61 21.79 5.40
C LEU A 32 4.09 21.61 5.73
N LEU A 33 4.96 21.79 4.74
CA LEU A 33 6.40 21.91 4.91
C LEU A 33 6.84 23.31 4.48
N LEU A 34 7.38 24.07 5.43
CA LEU A 34 8.05 25.33 5.15
C LEU A 34 9.45 25.05 4.61
N LEU A 35 9.75 25.67 3.48
CA LEU A 35 10.99 25.51 2.75
C LEU A 35 11.77 26.83 2.74
N PRO A 36 13.10 26.78 2.51
CA PRO A 36 13.88 27.98 2.23
C PRO A 36 13.29 28.85 1.11
N TYR A 37 13.71 30.12 1.04
CA TYR A 37 13.30 31.08 -0.01
C TYR A 37 11.79 31.41 -0.03
N ASN A 38 11.16 31.45 1.15
CA ASN A 38 9.72 31.71 1.34
C ASN A 38 8.84 30.75 0.51
N ARG A 39 9.31 29.52 0.32
CA ARG A 39 8.56 28.46 -0.34
C ARG A 39 7.84 27.59 0.67
N TYR A 40 6.80 26.92 0.22
CA TYR A 40 6.12 25.90 0.98
C TYR A 40 5.76 24.73 0.09
N LEU A 41 5.75 23.54 0.69
CA LEU A 41 5.19 22.34 0.11
C LEU A 41 3.95 21.95 0.90
N LEU A 42 2.81 21.94 0.24
CA LEU A 42 1.52 21.61 0.84
C LEU A 42 1.02 20.27 0.29
N GLY A 43 0.86 19.31 1.19
CA GLY A 43 0.17 18.05 0.96
C GLY A 43 -1.29 18.16 1.39
N THR A 44 -2.21 17.87 0.48
CA THR A 44 -3.65 17.78 0.74
C THR A 44 -4.21 16.49 0.16
N VAL A 45 -5.49 16.24 0.46
CA VAL A 45 -6.21 15.07 -0.04
C VAL A 45 -7.37 15.54 -0.89
N SER A 46 -7.53 14.93 -2.07
CA SER A 46 -8.73 15.07 -2.90
C SER A 46 -9.43 13.72 -3.05
N LEU A 47 -10.71 13.75 -3.44
CA LEU A 47 -11.50 12.57 -3.82
C LEU A 47 -11.31 11.38 -2.86
N LYS A 48 -11.52 11.63 -1.57
CA LYS A 48 -11.43 10.70 -0.42
C LYS A 48 -10.03 10.20 -0.05
N THR A 49 -9.10 9.92 -0.99
CA THR A 49 -7.77 9.36 -0.64
C THR A 49 -6.62 9.72 -1.58
N TYR A 50 -6.82 10.61 -2.57
CA TYR A 50 -5.74 10.98 -3.49
C TYR A 50 -4.87 12.07 -2.88
N GLU A 51 -3.60 11.74 -2.62
CA GLU A 51 -2.61 12.72 -2.18
C GLU A 51 -2.28 13.70 -3.31
N HIS A 52 -2.34 15.00 -3.01
CA HIS A 52 -1.88 16.07 -3.89
C HIS A 52 -0.82 16.89 -3.18
N TRP A 53 0.28 17.15 -3.89
CA TRP A 53 1.40 17.93 -3.37
C TRP A 53 1.60 19.16 -4.25
N ARG A 54 1.60 20.33 -3.63
CA ARG A 54 1.79 21.61 -4.33
C ARG A 54 2.96 22.38 -3.74
N LEU A 55 3.85 22.85 -4.61
CA LEU A 55 4.85 23.84 -4.25
C LEU A 55 4.27 25.22 -4.49
N GLY A 56 4.38 26.11 -3.51
CA GLY A 56 3.99 27.50 -3.66
C GLY A 56 4.95 28.46 -3.00
N LYS A 57 4.69 29.75 -3.18
CA LYS A 57 5.41 30.84 -2.53
C LYS A 57 4.47 31.56 -1.57
N LEU A 58 4.94 31.80 -0.33
CA LEU A 58 4.14 32.51 0.67
C LEU A 58 3.79 33.93 0.16
N GLY A 59 2.51 34.28 0.26
CA GLY A 59 1.98 35.56 -0.22
C GLY A 59 1.79 35.67 -1.73
N SER A 60 1.93 34.56 -2.47
CA SER A 60 1.60 34.45 -3.90
C SER A 60 0.49 33.43 -4.10
N GLU A 61 -0.34 33.65 -5.13
CA GLU A 61 -1.31 32.66 -5.60
C GLU A 61 -0.69 31.62 -6.54
N GLU A 62 0.55 31.85 -6.99
CA GLU A 62 1.29 30.92 -7.83
C GLU A 62 1.62 29.64 -7.06
N SER A 63 1.16 28.51 -7.60
CA SER A 63 1.52 27.18 -7.13
C SER A 63 1.65 26.21 -8.30
N GLU A 64 2.55 25.25 -8.16
CA GLU A 64 2.76 24.16 -9.11
C GLU A 64 2.51 22.82 -8.44
N GLU A 65 1.92 21.88 -9.18
CA GLU A 65 1.75 20.52 -8.71
C GLU A 65 3.09 19.76 -8.82
N LEU A 66 3.38 18.95 -7.81
CA LEU A 66 4.55 18.09 -7.81
C LEU A 66 4.20 16.69 -7.32
N ILE A 67 5.00 15.72 -7.73
CA ILE A 67 4.85 14.33 -7.31
C ILE A 67 5.98 13.97 -6.36
N LEU A 68 5.60 13.38 -5.22
CA LEU A 68 6.49 12.75 -4.25
C LEU A 68 6.40 11.23 -4.38
N TYR A 69 7.55 10.60 -4.65
CA TYR A 69 7.68 9.15 -4.74
C TYR A 69 8.22 8.59 -3.42
N ASP A 70 7.67 7.45 -2.97
CA ASP A 70 8.18 6.77 -1.77
C ASP A 70 9.62 6.29 -1.97
N ASP A 71 10.42 6.31 -0.89
CA ASP A 71 11.84 5.93 -0.85
C ASP A 71 12.72 6.69 -1.87
N LYS A 72 12.26 7.86 -2.36
CA LYS A 72 13.02 8.70 -3.28
C LYS A 72 13.14 10.14 -2.77
N PRO A 73 14.34 10.74 -2.82
CA PRO A 73 14.50 12.16 -2.53
C PRO A 73 13.81 13.00 -3.61
N LYS A 74 13.40 14.22 -3.25
CA LYS A 74 12.86 15.21 -4.18
C LYS A 74 13.78 16.41 -4.29
N THR A 75 14.28 16.68 -5.49
CA THR A 75 14.97 17.94 -5.80
C THR A 75 13.99 18.89 -6.49
N ILE A 76 13.94 20.12 -5.99
CA ILE A 76 13.10 21.21 -6.49
C ILE A 76 14.04 22.30 -6.97
N THR A 77 13.91 22.71 -8.23
CA THR A 77 14.72 23.77 -8.81
C THR A 77 13.93 25.08 -8.78
N LEU A 78 14.52 26.12 -8.17
CA LEU A 78 13.96 27.46 -8.09
C LEU A 78 14.72 28.37 -9.06
N GLY A 79 14.20 28.51 -10.29
CA GLY A 79 14.88 29.27 -11.35
C GLY A 79 16.13 28.54 -11.87
N GLU A 80 17.21 29.27 -12.14
CA GLU A 80 18.41 28.71 -12.79
C GLU A 80 19.51 28.23 -11.82
N VAL A 81 19.49 28.65 -10.55
CA VAL A 81 20.65 28.47 -9.63
C VAL A 81 20.27 27.83 -8.30
N GLU A 82 19.07 28.09 -7.78
CA GLU A 82 18.69 27.64 -6.45
C GLU A 82 18.04 26.25 -6.52
N THR A 83 18.49 25.32 -5.67
CA THR A 83 17.90 23.99 -5.56
C THR A 83 17.60 23.67 -4.10
N ILE A 84 16.46 23.03 -3.87
CA ILE A 84 16.07 22.49 -2.58
C ILE A 84 16.01 20.98 -2.72
N THR A 85 16.76 20.26 -1.90
CA THR A 85 16.69 18.80 -1.84
C THR A 85 16.00 18.35 -0.55
N ILE A 86 14.90 17.63 -0.73
CA ILE A 86 14.16 16.96 0.33
C ILE A 86 14.64 15.50 0.35
N ALA A 87 15.26 15.08 1.45
CA ALA A 87 15.74 13.71 1.63
C ALA A 87 14.58 12.70 1.61
N LYS A 88 14.87 11.46 1.23
CA LYS A 88 13.84 10.41 1.10
C LYS A 88 13.10 10.16 2.43
N GLU A 89 13.81 10.22 3.56
CA GLU A 89 13.24 10.01 4.89
C GLU A 89 12.24 11.12 5.24
N VAL A 90 12.48 12.34 4.75
CA VAL A 90 11.57 13.48 4.93
C VAL A 90 10.34 13.30 4.03
N VAL A 91 10.52 12.88 2.78
CA VAL A 91 9.41 12.56 1.86
C VAL A 91 8.50 11.49 2.46
N ASP A 92 9.06 10.37 2.91
CA ASP A 92 8.30 9.25 3.49
C ASP A 92 7.56 9.70 4.75
N ARG A 93 8.19 10.52 5.60
CA ARG A 93 7.56 11.08 6.80
C ARG A 93 6.39 12.00 6.47
N LEU A 94 6.53 12.88 5.47
CA LEU A 94 5.45 13.79 5.06
C LEU A 94 4.23 13.02 4.52
N LYS A 95 4.48 12.03 3.66
CA LYS A 95 3.41 11.16 3.13
C LYS A 95 2.76 10.32 4.23
N SER A 96 3.54 9.78 5.17
CA SER A 96 3.02 9.06 6.33
C SER A 96 2.14 9.96 7.21
N CYS A 97 2.57 11.20 7.49
CA CYS A 97 1.77 12.16 8.25
C CYS A 97 0.44 12.51 7.56
N LEU A 98 0.41 12.56 6.23
CA LEU A 98 -0.82 12.81 5.48
C LEU A 98 -1.75 11.58 5.52
N ARG A 99 -1.22 10.38 5.29
CA ARG A 99 -1.96 9.10 5.36
C ARG A 99 -2.56 8.83 6.72
N ASN A 100 -1.82 9.11 7.80
CA ASN A 100 -2.30 8.95 9.17
C ASN A 100 -3.49 9.86 9.54
N GLN A 101 -3.82 10.86 8.71
CA GLN A 101 -5.00 11.72 8.90
C GLN A 101 -6.21 11.27 8.05
N MET A 102 -6.06 10.21 7.25
CA MET A 102 -7.09 9.69 6.36
C MET A 102 -7.62 8.35 6.84
N PRO A 103 -8.91 8.04 6.64
CA PRO A 103 -9.38 6.67 6.72
C PRO A 103 -8.76 5.84 5.58
N PRO A 104 -8.60 4.51 5.76
CA PRO A 104 -8.18 3.62 4.69
C PRO A 104 -9.12 3.70 3.46
N PRO A 105 -8.59 3.61 2.23
CA PRO A 105 -9.39 3.67 1.00
C PRO A 105 -10.35 2.47 0.85
N GLY A 106 -11.36 2.68 0.00
CA GLY A 106 -12.35 1.66 -0.38
C GLY A 106 -13.56 1.59 0.56
N GLU A 107 -14.62 0.96 0.05
CA GLU A 107 -15.90 0.86 0.75
C GLU A 107 -16.02 -0.46 1.51
N HIS A 108 -16.56 -0.42 2.73
CA HIS A 108 -16.66 -1.58 3.60
C HIS A 108 -17.62 -2.66 3.07
N LEU A 109 -18.84 -2.28 2.67
CA LEU A 109 -19.90 -3.23 2.30
C LEU A 109 -19.52 -4.15 1.12
N PRO A 110 -18.97 -3.66 -0.01
CA PRO A 110 -18.56 -4.55 -1.10
C PRO A 110 -17.45 -5.54 -0.70
N ALA A 111 -16.46 -5.08 0.06
CA ALA A 111 -15.38 -5.95 0.55
C ALA A 111 -15.92 -7.05 1.47
N MET A 112 -16.83 -6.69 2.37
CA MET A 112 -17.50 -7.64 3.27
C MET A 112 -18.34 -8.67 2.54
N LEU A 113 -19.12 -8.27 1.53
CA LEU A 113 -19.93 -9.21 0.76
C LEU A 113 -19.06 -10.25 0.03
N ILE A 114 -17.91 -9.83 -0.49
CA ILE A 114 -16.95 -10.75 -1.12
C ILE A 114 -16.35 -11.69 -0.08
N LEU A 115 -15.87 -11.15 1.05
CA LEU A 115 -15.23 -11.95 2.10
C LEU A 115 -16.22 -12.95 2.72
N ARG A 116 -17.44 -12.51 3.04
CA ARG A 116 -18.55 -13.36 3.46
C ARG A 116 -18.83 -14.45 2.43
N GLY A 117 -18.75 -14.13 1.14
CA GLY A 117 -18.92 -15.09 0.06
C GLY A 117 -17.86 -16.21 0.03
N LEU A 118 -16.66 -15.96 0.55
CA LEU A 118 -15.53 -16.89 0.60
C LEU A 118 -15.48 -17.67 1.91
N LEU A 119 -15.84 -17.04 3.02
CA LEU A 119 -15.74 -17.58 4.38
C LEU A 119 -17.13 -17.87 4.98
N LYS A 120 -18.10 -18.28 4.14
CA LYS A 120 -19.51 -18.47 4.53
C LYS A 120 -19.73 -19.42 5.73
N GLU A 121 -18.82 -20.36 5.91
CA GLU A 121 -18.90 -21.38 6.96
C GLU A 121 -18.44 -20.86 8.33
N ASP A 122 -17.76 -19.70 8.36
CA ASP A 122 -17.32 -19.08 9.60
C ASP A 122 -18.46 -18.25 10.22
N ALA A 123 -18.71 -18.51 11.51
CA ALA A 123 -19.74 -17.87 12.31
C ALA A 123 -19.60 -16.34 12.33
N LEU A 124 -18.37 -15.82 12.22
CA LEU A 124 -18.08 -14.39 12.17
C LEU A 124 -18.77 -13.68 10.99
N PHE A 125 -19.06 -14.40 9.90
CA PHE A 125 -19.64 -13.81 8.69
C PHE A 125 -21.13 -14.11 8.53
N GLN A 126 -21.78 -14.67 9.55
CA GLN A 126 -23.23 -14.91 9.54
C GLN A 126 -24.05 -13.75 10.12
N ASP A 127 -23.43 -12.93 10.96
CA ASP A 127 -24.07 -11.77 11.58
C ASP A 127 -24.20 -10.60 10.59
N GLU A 128 -25.44 -10.11 10.40
CA GLU A 128 -25.72 -8.99 9.49
C GLU A 128 -25.29 -7.64 10.07
N ASP A 129 -25.08 -7.54 11.39
CA ASP A 129 -24.65 -6.30 12.02
C ASP A 129 -23.23 -5.91 11.56
N TYR A 130 -22.37 -6.89 11.27
CA TYR A 130 -21.03 -6.66 10.71
C TYR A 130 -21.03 -6.09 9.28
N LEU A 131 -22.13 -6.17 8.53
CA LEU A 131 -22.23 -5.53 7.22
C LEU A 131 -22.45 -4.01 7.30
N LYS A 132 -22.99 -3.55 8.43
CA LYS A 132 -23.36 -2.14 8.67
C LYS A 132 -22.41 -1.47 9.65
N ASN A 133 -21.79 -2.24 10.55
CA ASN A 133 -20.90 -1.75 11.59
C ASN A 133 -19.45 -2.11 11.31
N GLU A 134 -18.75 -1.22 10.59
CA GLU A 134 -17.34 -1.41 10.24
C GLU A 134 -16.44 -1.55 11.48
N ASN A 135 -16.71 -0.79 12.54
CA ASN A 135 -15.87 -0.82 13.75
C ASN A 135 -15.97 -2.17 14.46
N ALA A 136 -17.19 -2.69 14.64
CA ALA A 136 -17.39 -4.01 15.25
C ALA A 136 -16.73 -5.13 14.42
N MET A 137 -16.79 -5.02 13.08
CA MET A 137 -16.11 -5.97 12.22
C MET A 137 -14.59 -5.88 12.34
N GLN A 138 -14.02 -4.67 12.40
CA GLN A 138 -12.58 -4.48 12.57
C GLN A 138 -12.07 -5.12 13.87
N GLU A 139 -12.77 -4.91 14.99
CA GLU A 139 -12.44 -5.54 16.28
C GLU A 139 -12.46 -7.08 16.22
N SER A 140 -13.36 -7.64 15.40
CA SER A 140 -13.42 -9.08 15.18
C SER A 140 -12.27 -9.56 14.27
N LEU A 141 -12.01 -8.87 13.18
CA LEU A 141 -10.92 -9.19 12.25
C LEU A 141 -9.55 -9.12 12.94
N ASP A 142 -9.36 -8.25 13.92
CA ASP A 142 -8.09 -8.18 14.65
C ASP A 142 -7.73 -9.47 15.42
N LYS A 143 -8.70 -10.38 15.60
CA LYS A 143 -8.51 -11.71 16.21
C LYS A 143 -8.17 -12.80 15.18
N ASP A 144 -8.36 -12.53 13.89
CA ASP A 144 -8.13 -13.45 12.77
C ASP A 144 -7.26 -12.77 11.70
N ALA A 145 -5.95 -13.00 11.76
CA ALA A 145 -5.00 -12.35 10.87
C ALA A 145 -5.23 -12.67 9.37
N PRO A 146 -5.42 -13.93 8.94
CA PRO A 146 -5.80 -14.24 7.55
C PRO A 146 -7.06 -13.51 7.07
N ALA A 147 -8.13 -13.51 7.86
CA ALA A 147 -9.37 -12.82 7.48
C ALA A 147 -9.17 -11.31 7.38
N ARG A 148 -8.39 -10.72 8.30
CA ARG A 148 -8.03 -9.30 8.28
C ARG A 148 -7.22 -8.93 7.04
N MET A 149 -6.18 -9.68 6.74
CA MET A 149 -5.34 -9.49 5.56
C MET A 149 -6.19 -9.52 4.28
N ALA A 150 -7.06 -10.52 4.15
CA ALA A 150 -7.93 -10.65 3.00
C ALA A 150 -8.96 -9.52 2.90
N TYR A 151 -9.57 -9.11 4.02
CA TYR A 151 -10.51 -7.99 4.06
C TYR A 151 -9.88 -6.71 3.48
N TRP A 152 -8.71 -6.34 3.97
CA TRP A 152 -8.03 -5.11 3.55
C TRP A 152 -7.52 -5.20 2.12
N ALA A 153 -6.99 -6.35 1.71
CA ALA A 153 -6.54 -6.53 0.33
C ALA A 153 -7.71 -6.44 -0.67
N ILE A 154 -8.86 -7.04 -0.36
CA ILE A 154 -10.06 -6.92 -1.21
C ILE A 154 -10.52 -5.46 -1.26
N ARG A 155 -10.58 -4.78 -0.12
CA ARG A 155 -11.04 -3.39 -0.04
C ARG A 155 -10.14 -2.45 -0.84
N PHE A 156 -8.82 -2.59 -0.72
CA PHE A 156 -7.86 -1.78 -1.47
C PHE A 156 -7.87 -2.12 -2.96
N ALA A 157 -7.95 -3.40 -3.34
CA ALA A 157 -8.06 -3.80 -4.73
C ALA A 157 -9.31 -3.20 -5.40
N LEU A 158 -10.47 -3.27 -4.74
CA LEU A 158 -11.71 -2.65 -5.23
C LEU A 158 -11.57 -1.13 -5.38
N SER A 159 -10.93 -0.46 -4.42
CA SER A 159 -10.70 1.00 -4.49
C SER A 159 -9.86 1.42 -5.70
N ARG A 160 -9.01 0.51 -6.19
CA ARG A 160 -8.13 0.71 -7.35
C ARG A 160 -8.72 0.14 -8.65
N ASN A 161 -9.92 -0.43 -8.61
CA ASN A 161 -10.54 -1.21 -9.69
C ASN A 161 -9.68 -2.42 -10.13
N ASP A 162 -8.86 -2.98 -9.24
CA ASP A 162 -8.04 -4.18 -9.50
C ASP A 162 -8.84 -5.46 -9.23
N TYR A 163 -9.69 -5.84 -10.19
CA TYR A 163 -10.49 -7.07 -10.11
C TYR A 163 -9.64 -8.35 -10.18
N GLU A 164 -8.48 -8.30 -10.84
CA GLU A 164 -7.52 -9.40 -10.88
C GLU A 164 -6.92 -9.64 -9.49
N GLY A 165 -6.59 -8.57 -8.75
CA GLY A 165 -6.18 -8.66 -7.33
C GLY A 165 -7.23 -9.33 -6.47
N VAL A 166 -8.51 -8.96 -6.64
CA VAL A 166 -9.62 -9.66 -5.95
C VAL A 166 -9.64 -11.14 -6.31
N SER A 167 -9.41 -11.52 -7.57
CA SER A 167 -9.36 -12.91 -8.02
C SER A 167 -8.21 -13.71 -7.39
N ARG A 168 -7.03 -13.11 -7.27
CA ARG A 168 -5.86 -13.71 -6.58
C ARG A 168 -6.14 -13.96 -5.10
N ILE A 169 -6.70 -12.98 -4.40
CA ILE A 169 -7.06 -13.11 -2.97
C ILE A 169 -8.12 -14.19 -2.77
N LYS A 170 -9.13 -14.25 -3.65
CA LYS A 170 -10.14 -15.33 -3.66
C LYS A 170 -9.50 -16.70 -3.84
N THR A 171 -8.51 -16.80 -4.74
CA THR A 171 -7.78 -18.04 -4.98
C THR A 171 -7.03 -18.45 -3.72
N TRP A 172 -6.24 -17.55 -3.13
CA TRP A 172 -5.53 -17.80 -1.87
C TRP A 172 -6.46 -18.38 -0.79
N LEU A 173 -7.56 -17.69 -0.46
CA LEU A 173 -8.47 -18.12 0.59
C LEU A 173 -9.16 -19.46 0.32
N LYS A 174 -9.40 -19.82 -0.95
CA LYS A 174 -10.08 -21.07 -1.30
C LYS A 174 -9.17 -22.29 -1.27
N ILE A 175 -7.92 -22.15 -1.70
CA ILE A 175 -7.04 -23.31 -1.92
C ILE A 175 -5.87 -23.39 -0.94
N ALA A 176 -5.47 -22.28 -0.33
CA ALA A 176 -4.30 -22.20 0.53
C ALA A 176 -4.45 -21.22 1.73
N PRO A 177 -5.61 -21.16 2.43
CA PRO A 177 -5.82 -20.18 3.50
C PRO A 177 -4.82 -20.34 4.66
N ASP A 178 -4.51 -21.58 5.00
CA ASP A 178 -3.70 -22.00 6.16
C ASP A 178 -2.23 -22.30 5.82
N VAL A 179 -1.88 -22.35 4.52
CA VAL A 179 -0.53 -22.79 4.07
C VAL A 179 0.58 -21.89 4.58
N PHE A 180 0.30 -20.61 4.77
CA PHE A 180 1.30 -19.63 5.16
C PHE A 180 1.39 -19.42 6.68
N GLU A 181 0.52 -20.09 7.45
CA GLU A 181 0.53 -19.99 8.91
C GLU A 181 1.77 -20.67 9.50
N GLY A 182 2.42 -20.03 10.47
CA GLY A 182 3.57 -20.60 11.20
C GLY A 182 4.85 -20.77 10.38
N THR A 183 4.90 -20.31 9.13
CA THR A 183 6.09 -20.44 8.28
C THR A 183 7.07 -19.29 8.54
N LEU A 184 8.32 -19.62 8.90
CA LEU A 184 9.37 -18.63 9.17
C LEU A 184 9.92 -17.94 7.92
N GLN A 185 9.77 -18.55 6.75
CA GLN A 185 10.27 -18.03 5.48
C GLN A 185 9.11 -17.62 4.58
N THR A 186 9.02 -16.32 4.30
CA THR A 186 7.99 -15.77 3.43
C THR A 186 8.35 -15.99 1.95
N PRO A 187 7.37 -16.29 1.09
CA PRO A 187 7.58 -16.28 -0.35
C PRO A 187 7.95 -14.87 -0.83
N ARG A 188 8.56 -14.78 -2.02
CA ARG A 188 8.92 -13.50 -2.65
C ARG A 188 8.47 -13.49 -4.10
N ILE A 189 8.04 -12.32 -4.58
CA ILE A 189 7.58 -12.13 -5.94
C ILE A 189 8.27 -10.91 -6.55
N TRP A 190 8.67 -11.02 -7.80
CA TRP A 190 9.24 -9.94 -8.61
C TRP A 190 8.58 -9.92 -9.98
N PHE A 191 8.61 -8.76 -10.61
CA PHE A 191 7.94 -8.53 -11.89
C PHE A 191 8.91 -7.95 -12.90
N SER A 192 8.80 -8.37 -14.17
CA SER A 192 9.55 -7.75 -15.25
C SER A 192 8.68 -7.53 -16.48
N LEU A 193 8.70 -6.31 -16.99
CA LEU A 193 8.10 -5.97 -18.30
C LEU A 193 8.97 -6.48 -19.45
N MET A 194 10.29 -6.48 -19.23
CA MET A 194 11.31 -6.95 -20.16
C MET A 194 11.78 -8.36 -19.78
N ASP A 195 12.87 -8.78 -20.42
CA ASP A 195 13.25 -10.18 -20.38
C ASP A 195 13.60 -10.69 -18.97
N LEU A 196 14.36 -9.89 -18.23
CA LEU A 196 14.85 -10.21 -16.90
C LEU A 196 14.37 -9.15 -15.88
N PRO A 197 14.35 -9.49 -14.57
CA PRO A 197 14.11 -8.52 -13.50
C PRO A 197 15.12 -7.38 -13.49
N GLY A 198 14.82 -6.33 -12.71
CA GLY A 198 15.76 -5.24 -12.48
C GLY A 198 17.02 -5.73 -11.74
N ARG A 199 18.13 -5.00 -11.85
CA ARG A 199 19.41 -5.38 -11.23
C ARG A 199 19.30 -5.67 -9.73
N LYS A 200 18.57 -4.85 -8.98
CA LYS A 200 18.34 -5.05 -7.54
C LYS A 200 17.62 -6.38 -7.27
N ASP A 201 16.60 -6.70 -8.06
CA ASP A 201 15.83 -7.93 -7.91
C ASP A 201 16.69 -9.16 -8.25
N ILE A 202 17.55 -9.05 -9.27
CA ILE A 202 18.53 -10.08 -9.61
C ILE A 202 19.49 -10.32 -8.45
N GLU A 203 20.05 -9.27 -7.83
CA GLU A 203 20.94 -9.38 -6.68
C GLU A 203 20.24 -10.10 -5.50
N GLU A 204 18.94 -9.85 -5.29
CA GLU A 204 18.14 -10.58 -4.31
C GLU A 204 17.94 -12.06 -4.70
N MET A 205 17.69 -12.38 -5.97
CA MET A 205 17.55 -13.76 -6.45
C MET A 205 18.87 -14.55 -6.36
N GLU A 206 20.01 -13.90 -6.62
CA GLU A 206 21.33 -14.50 -6.46
C GLU A 206 21.61 -14.87 -4.99
N SER A 207 21.13 -14.05 -4.05
CA SER A 207 21.20 -14.37 -2.61
C SER A 207 20.41 -15.63 -2.24
N LEU A 208 19.42 -16.01 -3.07
CA LEU A 208 18.63 -17.24 -2.97
C LEU A 208 19.19 -18.39 -3.82
N ALA A 209 20.44 -18.27 -4.27
CA ALA A 209 21.17 -19.23 -5.07
C ALA A 209 20.59 -19.48 -6.48
N PHE A 210 20.02 -18.45 -7.10
CA PHE A 210 19.64 -18.44 -8.52
C PHE A 210 20.53 -17.47 -9.29
N SER A 211 21.41 -17.99 -10.16
CA SER A 211 22.34 -17.16 -10.92
C SER A 211 21.67 -16.45 -12.09
N VAL A 212 22.29 -15.39 -12.63
CA VAL A 212 21.80 -14.74 -13.86
C VAL A 212 21.67 -15.74 -15.02
N ASP A 213 22.60 -16.67 -15.15
CA ASP A 213 22.56 -17.71 -16.18
C ASP A 213 21.33 -18.63 -16.03
N ASP A 214 20.95 -18.93 -14.78
CA ASP A 214 19.72 -19.67 -14.49
C ASP A 214 18.47 -18.91 -14.94
N LEU A 215 18.40 -17.60 -14.66
CA LEU A 215 17.29 -16.75 -15.08
C LEU A 215 17.19 -16.66 -16.60
N GLN A 216 18.32 -16.50 -17.30
CA GLN A 216 18.38 -16.50 -18.76
C GLN A 216 17.94 -17.84 -19.33
N ARG A 217 18.38 -18.96 -18.75
CA ARG A 217 17.98 -20.30 -19.16
C ARG A 217 16.47 -20.51 -18.97
N MET A 218 15.93 -20.14 -17.82
CA MET A 218 14.48 -20.19 -17.59
C MET A 218 13.74 -19.35 -18.63
N ASN A 219 14.24 -18.14 -18.91
CA ASN A 219 13.61 -17.26 -19.88
C ASN A 219 13.62 -17.83 -21.30
N SER A 220 14.70 -18.50 -21.71
CA SER A 220 14.82 -19.07 -23.05
C SER A 220 13.84 -20.21 -23.37
N GLN A 221 13.15 -20.76 -22.37
CA GLN A 221 12.16 -21.83 -22.59
C GLN A 221 10.88 -21.30 -23.23
N SER A 222 10.38 -22.02 -24.23
CA SER A 222 9.18 -21.67 -24.99
C SER A 222 7.87 -21.95 -24.26
N SER A 223 7.87 -22.84 -23.27
CA SER A 223 6.70 -23.19 -22.48
C SER A 223 6.69 -22.49 -21.14
N ARG A 224 5.51 -22.00 -20.73
CA ARG A 224 5.28 -21.34 -19.44
C ARG A 224 4.13 -22.02 -18.69
N PRO A 225 4.20 -22.15 -17.35
CA PRO A 225 5.26 -21.69 -16.46
C PRO A 225 6.51 -22.59 -16.46
N VAL A 226 7.65 -22.05 -16.02
CA VAL A 226 8.92 -22.77 -15.83
C VAL A 226 9.25 -22.81 -14.34
N VAL A 227 9.79 -23.93 -13.87
CA VAL A 227 10.20 -24.09 -12.47
C VAL A 227 11.66 -24.51 -12.41
N LEU A 228 12.42 -23.88 -11.53
CA LEU A 228 13.80 -24.21 -11.22
C LEU A 228 13.97 -24.43 -9.73
N TYR A 229 14.70 -25.48 -9.36
CA TYR A 229 15.01 -25.82 -7.98
C TYR A 229 16.40 -25.32 -7.60
N SER A 230 16.53 -24.80 -6.37
CA SER A 230 17.80 -24.58 -5.68
C SER A 230 17.74 -25.12 -4.26
N LYS A 231 18.88 -25.15 -3.57
CA LYS A 231 18.94 -25.52 -2.14
C LYS A 231 18.11 -24.62 -1.22
N ALA A 232 17.79 -23.39 -1.66
CA ALA A 232 16.97 -22.45 -0.89
C ALA A 232 15.47 -22.71 -1.10
N GLY A 233 15.06 -23.08 -2.32
CA GLY A 233 13.65 -23.28 -2.66
C GLY A 233 13.44 -23.40 -4.16
N TYR A 234 12.24 -23.03 -4.61
CA TYR A 234 11.82 -23.13 -5.99
C TYR A 234 11.60 -21.74 -6.57
N LEU A 235 12.17 -21.47 -7.74
CA LEU A 235 11.89 -20.28 -8.53
C LEU A 235 10.95 -20.65 -9.67
N ILE A 236 9.86 -19.90 -9.81
CA ILE A 236 8.82 -20.11 -10.80
C ILE A 236 8.78 -18.89 -11.70
N LEU A 237 8.83 -19.10 -13.01
CA LEU A 237 8.63 -18.07 -14.03
C LEU A 237 7.29 -18.31 -14.73
N SER A 238 6.38 -17.35 -14.64
CA SER A 238 5.07 -17.39 -15.30
C SER A 238 4.80 -16.08 -16.04
N ASP A 239 3.99 -16.14 -17.08
CA ASP A 239 3.46 -14.95 -17.73
C ASP A 239 2.09 -14.61 -17.13
N PHE A 240 1.76 -13.33 -17.09
CA PHE A 240 0.47 -12.81 -16.65
C PHE A 240 0.06 -11.61 -17.52
N GLY A 241 -1.23 -11.51 -17.81
CA GLY A 241 -1.80 -10.53 -18.73
C GLY A 241 -2.25 -11.14 -20.06
N SER A 242 -2.91 -10.34 -20.89
CA SER A 242 -3.25 -10.67 -22.27
C SER A 242 -2.02 -10.52 -23.18
N ASP A 243 -2.03 -11.16 -24.35
CA ASP A 243 -0.90 -11.17 -25.30
C ASP A 243 -0.31 -9.78 -25.60
N ASP A 244 -1.12 -8.72 -25.59
CA ASP A 244 -0.69 -7.34 -25.88
C ASP A 244 -0.10 -6.57 -24.67
N ALA A 245 -0.20 -7.11 -23.45
CA ALA A 245 0.23 -6.47 -22.21
C ALA A 245 0.78 -7.46 -21.17
N ALA A 246 1.38 -8.56 -21.65
CA ALA A 246 1.91 -9.60 -20.79
C ALA A 246 3.19 -9.12 -20.09
N PHE A 247 3.29 -9.40 -18.80
CA PHE A 247 4.52 -9.25 -18.03
C PHE A 247 4.86 -10.56 -17.32
N ARG A 248 6.11 -10.64 -16.86
CA ARG A 248 6.64 -11.85 -16.24
C ARG A 248 6.58 -11.74 -14.73
N ILE A 249 6.19 -12.86 -14.14
CA ILE A 249 6.17 -13.08 -12.72
C ILE A 249 7.29 -14.05 -12.39
N TRP A 250 8.15 -13.62 -11.49
CA TRP A 250 9.18 -14.45 -10.87
C TRP A 250 8.75 -14.69 -9.44
N LEU A 251 8.42 -15.93 -9.09
CA LEU A 251 7.96 -16.29 -7.75
C LEU A 251 8.94 -17.26 -7.11
N TYR A 252 9.52 -16.85 -5.98
CA TYR A 252 10.27 -17.74 -5.11
C TYR A 252 9.38 -18.34 -4.03
N LEU A 253 9.40 -19.66 -3.92
CA LEU A 253 8.69 -20.43 -2.91
C LEU A 253 9.67 -21.29 -2.08
N PRO A 254 9.78 -21.04 -0.77
CA PRO A 254 10.51 -21.90 0.15
C PRO A 254 10.09 -23.37 0.07
N ILE A 255 11.03 -24.30 0.33
CA ILE A 255 10.79 -25.75 0.27
C ILE A 255 9.57 -26.20 1.09
N PRO A 256 9.35 -25.73 2.35
CA PRO A 256 8.17 -26.14 3.12
C PRO A 256 6.85 -25.78 2.43
N LEU A 257 6.76 -24.57 1.87
CA LEU A 257 5.57 -24.09 1.17
C LEU A 257 5.37 -24.85 -0.15
N TRP A 258 6.45 -25.12 -0.89
CA TRP A 258 6.38 -25.96 -2.08
C TRP A 258 5.85 -27.35 -1.76
N ASN A 259 6.35 -27.99 -0.71
CA ASN A 259 5.91 -29.34 -0.31
C ASN A 259 4.42 -29.35 0.09
N GLU A 260 3.97 -28.37 0.87
CA GLU A 260 2.57 -28.28 1.26
C GLU A 260 1.65 -28.04 0.04
N MET A 261 2.01 -27.12 -0.84
CA MET A 261 1.18 -26.75 -1.99
C MET A 261 1.23 -27.76 -3.14
N ARG A 262 2.43 -28.12 -3.58
CA ARG A 262 2.64 -28.96 -4.76
C ARG A 262 2.57 -30.43 -4.42
N GLU A 263 3.26 -30.87 -3.37
CA GLU A 263 3.39 -32.29 -3.08
C GLU A 263 2.21 -32.85 -2.30
N LYS A 264 1.68 -32.11 -1.33
CA LYS A 264 0.55 -32.58 -0.51
C LYS A 264 -0.80 -32.20 -1.12
N ARG A 265 -1.02 -30.92 -1.43
CA ARG A 265 -2.31 -30.42 -1.99
C ARG A 265 -2.45 -30.61 -3.51
N LYS A 266 -1.38 -31.01 -4.20
CA LYS A 266 -1.36 -31.27 -5.66
C LYS A 266 -1.80 -30.09 -6.52
N LEU A 267 -1.61 -28.86 -6.03
CA LEU A 267 -1.94 -27.65 -6.76
C LEU A 267 -1.12 -27.54 -8.06
N SER A 268 -1.73 -27.01 -9.11
CA SER A 268 -1.03 -26.66 -10.35
C SER A 268 -0.09 -25.46 -10.11
N ILE A 269 0.92 -25.30 -10.97
CA ILE A 269 1.87 -24.17 -10.84
C ILE A 269 1.14 -22.82 -10.95
N ARG A 270 0.11 -22.72 -11.79
CA ARG A 270 -0.70 -21.50 -11.91
C ARG A 270 -1.47 -21.19 -10.64
N GLU A 271 -2.06 -22.21 -10.01
CA GLU A 271 -2.75 -22.05 -8.71
C GLU A 271 -1.78 -21.62 -7.61
N ILE A 272 -0.57 -22.20 -7.57
CA ILE A 272 0.49 -21.81 -6.63
C ILE A 272 0.85 -20.34 -6.82
N VAL A 273 1.06 -19.89 -8.07
CA VAL A 273 1.39 -18.49 -8.37
C VAL A 273 0.27 -17.55 -7.92
N MET A 274 -0.98 -17.85 -8.30
CA MET A 274 -2.14 -17.01 -7.97
C MET A 274 -2.42 -16.95 -6.47
N ALA A 275 -2.37 -18.08 -5.76
CA ALA A 275 -2.58 -18.11 -4.31
C ALA A 275 -1.46 -17.41 -3.55
N THR A 276 -0.20 -17.62 -3.95
CA THR A 276 0.94 -16.98 -3.28
C THR A 276 0.94 -15.48 -3.48
N TRP A 277 0.62 -15.02 -4.69
CA TRP A 277 0.48 -13.60 -4.95
C TRP A 277 -0.72 -13.01 -4.19
N GLY A 278 -1.86 -13.70 -4.14
CA GLY A 278 -3.01 -13.26 -3.33
C GLY A 278 -2.69 -13.12 -1.83
N TYR A 279 -1.88 -14.03 -1.27
CA TYR A 279 -1.37 -13.92 0.10
C TYR A 279 -0.45 -12.71 0.30
N LEU A 280 0.47 -12.47 -0.64
CA LEU A 280 1.38 -11.31 -0.59
C LEU A 280 0.62 -9.98 -0.73
N ASP A 281 -0.43 -9.93 -1.55
CA ASP A 281 -1.36 -8.79 -1.63
C ASP A 281 -2.05 -8.57 -0.27
N GLY A 282 -2.46 -9.66 0.41
CA GLY A 282 -2.94 -9.67 1.79
C GLY A 282 -1.97 -9.04 2.80
N LEU A 283 -0.71 -9.47 2.75
CA LEU A 283 0.35 -9.00 3.66
C LEU A 283 0.69 -7.53 3.44
N ALA A 284 0.78 -7.12 2.17
CA ALA A 284 0.99 -5.74 1.79
C ALA A 284 -0.18 -4.85 2.27
N ALA A 285 -1.42 -5.31 2.13
CA ALA A 285 -2.59 -4.56 2.55
C ALA A 285 -2.70 -4.38 4.07
N ASP A 286 -2.39 -5.41 4.88
CA ASP A 286 -2.40 -5.27 6.35
C ASP A 286 -1.32 -4.30 6.84
N THR A 287 -0.16 -4.29 6.17
CA THR A 287 0.90 -3.30 6.40
C THR A 287 0.46 -1.90 5.98
N GLU A 288 -0.07 -1.76 4.76
CA GLU A 288 -0.52 -0.48 4.20
C GLU A 288 -1.61 0.15 5.06
N ARG A 289 -2.60 -0.63 5.53
CA ARG A 289 -3.65 -0.15 6.43
C ARG A 289 -3.10 0.53 7.67
N SER A 290 -2.04 -0.03 8.25
CA SER A 290 -1.44 0.48 9.49
C SER A 290 -0.85 1.89 9.32
N SER A 291 -0.68 2.35 8.07
CA SER A 291 -0.25 3.72 7.73
C SER A 291 -1.39 4.73 7.62
N PHE A 292 -2.64 4.29 7.73
CA PHE A 292 -3.83 5.14 7.73
C PHE A 292 -4.33 5.40 9.15
N GLY A 293 -4.96 6.54 9.34
CA GLY A 293 -5.61 6.86 10.61
C GLY A 293 -6.86 6.00 10.82
N LEU A 294 -6.98 5.37 11.99
CA LEU A 294 -8.25 4.85 12.48
C LEU A 294 -9.16 6.06 12.73
N LEU A 295 -10.10 6.33 11.81
CA LEU A 295 -11.18 7.32 11.94
C LEU A 295 -10.84 8.48 12.89
N ALA A 296 -10.29 9.56 12.36
CA ALA A 296 -10.47 10.86 13.01
C ALA A 296 -11.99 11.03 13.15
N SER A 297 -12.49 10.84 14.37
CA SER A 297 -13.84 11.20 14.75
C SER A 297 -14.11 12.56 14.13
N MET A 298 -15.18 12.68 13.34
CA MET A 298 -15.72 13.97 12.99
C MET A 298 -16.14 14.66 14.30
N THR A 299 -15.19 15.27 15.01
CA THR A 299 -15.43 16.33 15.97
C THR A 299 -15.82 17.56 15.17
N GLY A 300 -17.02 17.49 14.59
CA GLY A 300 -17.88 18.63 14.31
C GLY A 300 -18.72 18.95 15.54
N ARG A 301 -18.12 19.00 16.74
CA ARG A 301 -18.67 19.82 17.84
C ARG A 301 -18.08 21.22 17.68
N SER A 302 -18.63 21.99 16.76
CA SER A 302 -18.55 23.45 16.86
C SER A 302 -19.70 23.89 17.75
N GLY A 303 -19.37 24.27 18.97
CA GLY A 303 -20.29 24.93 19.88
C GLY A 303 -20.69 26.29 19.31
N ILE A 304 -21.99 26.49 19.11
CA ILE A 304 -22.61 27.80 19.29
C ILE A 304 -23.64 27.63 20.40
N GLY A 305 -23.14 27.58 21.63
CA GLY A 305 -23.89 28.04 22.78
C GLY A 305 -23.74 29.55 22.85
N LYS A 306 -24.67 30.30 22.26
CA LYS A 306 -24.96 31.65 22.73
C LYS A 306 -26.10 31.55 23.72
N ALA A 307 -25.73 31.60 25.00
CA ALA A 307 -26.60 32.04 26.05
C ALA A 307 -27.03 33.49 25.75
N THR A 308 -28.33 33.70 25.59
CA THR A 308 -28.98 34.95 25.94
C THR A 308 -29.85 34.63 27.15
N GLN A 309 -29.33 34.94 28.34
CA GLN A 309 -30.15 35.14 29.52
C GLN A 309 -30.97 36.42 29.34
N GLY A 310 -32.20 36.40 29.85
CA GLY A 310 -33.24 37.38 29.59
C GLY A 310 -33.19 38.64 30.47
N PHE A 311 -34.39 39.21 30.63
CA PHE A 311 -34.83 40.37 31.42
C PHE A 311 -34.81 41.72 30.69
N SER A 312 -35.95 42.10 30.12
CA SER A 312 -37.06 42.77 30.84
C SER A 312 -38.31 42.79 29.97
#